data_AF-A0A924H8M2-F1
#
_entry.id   AF-A0A924H8M2-F1
#
_cell.length_a   1.000
_cell.length_b   1.000
_cell.length_c   1.000
_cell.angle_alpha   90.00
_cell.angle_beta   90.00
_cell.angle_gamma   90.00
#
_symmetry.space_group_name_H-M   'P 1'
#
loop_
_entity.id
_entity.type
_entity.pdbx_description
1 polymer ?
#
loop_
_entity_poly.entity_id
_entity_poly.type
_entity_poly.pdbx_seq_one_letter_code
_entity_poly.pdbx_strand_id
1 'polypeptide(L)'
;GEENFASYQLFKKNWKVFYLPEVLVHHRVDIKARKKNKDYVERQRRSLRSGWYLFFLFYPITKIPRVLSYSLWMQFKTKVFKGDLKVLQAIFLALLDLVLNIPRILKNSNRLTTKEFEVYKKLSATRLYWQPEK
;
A
#
# COMPACT_ATOMS: atom_id res chain seq x y z
N GLY A 1 2.70 1.19 4.23
CA GLY A 1 3.64 0.26 3.57
C GLY A 1 4.09 -0.79 4.56
N GLU A 2 4.78 -0.37 5.62
CA GLU A 2 5.29 -1.25 6.68
C GLU A 2 4.22 -2.10 7.36
N GLU A 3 3.05 -1.52 7.69
CA GLU A 3 1.92 -2.27 8.26
C GLU A 3 1.46 -3.43 7.36
N ASN A 4 1.34 -3.18 6.06
CA ASN A 4 0.99 -4.22 5.09
C ASN A 4 2.10 -5.28 4.98
N PHE A 5 3.38 -4.87 4.98
CA PHE A 5 4.51 -5.79 5.00
C PHE A 5 4.42 -6.73 6.21
N ALA A 6 4.21 -6.17 7.40
CA ALA A 6 4.05 -6.94 8.63
C ALA A 6 2.86 -7.89 8.53
N SER A 7 1.70 -7.41 8.04
CA SER A 7 0.51 -8.24 7.84
C SER A 7 0.78 -9.48 6.97
N TYR A 8 1.47 -9.32 5.83
CA TYR A 8 1.81 -10.47 4.98
C TYR A 8 2.76 -11.45 5.68
N GLN A 9 3.77 -10.95 6.40
CA GLN A 9 4.72 -11.81 7.12
C GLN A 9 4.05 -12.57 8.27
N LEU A 10 3.20 -11.89 9.05
CA LEU A 10 2.42 -12.50 10.14
C LEU A 10 1.47 -13.56 9.60
N PHE A 11 0.77 -13.26 8.50
CA PHE A 11 -0.10 -14.22 7.82
C PHE A 11 0.66 -15.47 7.39
N LYS A 12 1.84 -15.34 6.77
CA LYS A 12 2.66 -16.49 6.37
C LYS A 12 3.18 -17.32 7.54
N LYS A 13 3.28 -16.73 8.73
CA LYS A 13 3.63 -17.43 9.98
C LYS A 13 2.42 -18.00 10.72
N ASN A 14 1.21 -17.86 10.17
CA ASN A 14 -0.06 -18.18 10.84
C ASN A 14 -0.23 -17.43 12.18
N TRP A 15 0.33 -16.23 12.30
CA TRP A 15 0.18 -15.39 13.48
C TRP A 15 -1.07 -14.53 13.37
N LYS A 16 -1.79 -14.40 14.49
CA LYS A 16 -3.03 -13.62 14.59
C LYS A 16 -2.73 -12.23 15.14
N VAL A 17 -3.42 -11.23 14.59
CA VAL A 17 -3.42 -9.87 15.13
C VAL A 17 -4.75 -9.66 15.84
N PHE A 18 -4.68 -9.39 17.15
CA PHE A 18 -5.84 -9.06 17.95
C PHE A 18 -5.86 -7.55 18.20
N TYR A 19 -7.03 -6.94 18.05
CA TYR A 19 -7.26 -5.54 18.38
C TYR A 19 -7.90 -5.48 19.76
N LEU A 20 -7.42 -4.57 20.62
CA LEU A 20 -7.97 -4.30 21.95
C LEU A 20 -8.91 -3.09 21.87
N PRO A 21 -10.24 -3.29 21.78
CA PRO A 21 -11.19 -2.21 21.54
C PRO A 21 -11.28 -1.20 22.70
N GLU A 22 -10.88 -1.60 23.91
CA GLU A 22 -10.86 -0.76 25.11
C GLU A 22 -9.82 0.37 25.02
N VAL A 23 -8.83 0.24 24.13
CA VAL A 23 -7.79 1.25 23.93
C VAL A 23 -8.01 1.97 22.59
N LEU A 24 -8.45 3.22 22.68
CA LEU A 24 -8.61 4.11 21.54
C LEU A 24 -7.46 5.13 21.50
N VAL A 25 -6.81 5.25 20.34
CA VAL A 25 -5.79 6.28 20.10
C VAL A 25 -6.23 7.20 18.96
N HIS A 26 -6.34 8.49 19.25
CA HIS A 26 -6.67 9.49 18.25
C HIS A 26 -5.44 9.85 17.40
N HIS A 27 -5.38 9.32 16.18
CA HIS A 27 -4.41 9.75 15.19
C HIS A 27 -5.04 10.80 14.26
N ARG A 28 -4.66 12.07 14.44
CA ARG A 28 -5.13 13.17 13.57
C ARG A 28 -4.09 13.48 12.50
N VAL A 29 -4.48 13.30 11.24
CA VAL A 29 -3.69 13.74 10.08
C VAL A 29 -4.60 14.46 9.08
N ASP A 30 -4.34 15.74 8.85
CA ASP A 30 -5.03 16.49 7.78
C ASP A 30 -4.39 16.19 6.42
N ILE A 31 -5.06 15.33 5.64
CA ILE A 31 -4.62 14.93 4.31
C ILE A 31 -4.69 16.09 3.32
N LYS A 32 -5.66 17.02 3.46
CA LYS A 32 -5.84 18.15 2.53
C LYS A 32 -4.74 19.17 2.73
N ALA A 33 -4.44 19.54 3.98
CA ALA A 33 -3.37 20.47 4.30
C ALA A 33 -2.00 19.94 3.83
N ARG A 34 -1.73 18.64 4.05
CA ARG A 34 -0.45 18.00 3.72
C ARG A 34 -0.08 17.98 2.24
N LYS A 35 -1.02 18.25 1.32
CA LYS A 35 -0.72 18.38 -0.11
C LYS A 35 0.09 19.64 -0.44
N LYS A 36 -0.03 20.69 0.39
CA LYS A 36 0.67 21.97 0.19
C LYS A 36 2.11 21.96 0.70
N ASN A 37 2.48 20.94 1.47
CA ASN A 37 3.82 20.85 2.04
C ASN A 37 4.87 20.57 0.96
N LYS A 38 6.11 21.02 1.21
CA LYS A 38 7.25 20.87 0.28
C LYS A 38 7.58 19.40 -0.01
N ASP A 39 7.33 18.50 0.93
CA ASP A 39 7.61 17.05 0.82
C ASP A 39 6.53 16.25 0.07
N TYR A 40 5.50 16.90 -0.50
CA TYR A 40 4.37 16.21 -1.13
C TYR A 40 4.79 15.17 -2.18
N VAL A 41 5.68 15.54 -3.09
CA VAL A 41 6.16 14.64 -4.17
C VAL A 41 6.90 13.44 -3.60
N GLU A 42 7.81 13.67 -2.66
CA GLU A 42 8.62 12.62 -2.04
C GLU A 42 7.73 11.64 -1.24
N ARG A 43 6.75 12.16 -0.50
CA ARG A 43 5.78 11.34 0.22
C ARG A 43 4.94 10.50 -0.72
N GLN A 44 4.48 11.09 -1.83
CA GLN A 44 3.72 10.37 -2.85
C GLN A 44 4.56 9.28 -3.51
N ARG A 45 5.82 9.58 -3.87
CA ARG A 45 6.78 8.61 -4.40
C ARG A 45 6.98 7.44 -3.44
N ARG A 46 7.30 7.72 -2.16
CA ARG A 46 7.49 6.70 -1.13
C ARG A 46 6.25 5.85 -0.92
N SER A 47 5.07 6.47 -0.90
CA SER A 47 3.80 5.76 -0.77
C SER A 47 3.58 4.78 -1.92
N LEU A 48 3.70 5.25 -3.17
CA LEU A 48 3.53 4.43 -4.38
C LEU A 48 4.55 3.30 -4.43
N ARG A 49 5.83 3.64 -4.26
CA ARG A 49 6.94 2.69 -4.24
C ARG A 49 6.71 1.59 -3.21
N SER A 50 6.35 1.95 -1.98
CA SER A 50 6.11 0.96 -0.93
C SER A 50 4.97 0.01 -1.27
N GLY A 51 3.89 0.50 -1.88
CA GLY A 51 2.77 -0.34 -2.33
C GLY A 51 3.19 -1.30 -3.45
N TRP A 52 3.91 -0.79 -4.45
CA TRP A 52 4.36 -1.61 -5.57
C TRP A 52 5.40 -2.64 -5.15
N TYR A 53 6.32 -2.29 -4.24
CA TYR A 53 7.27 -3.27 -3.69
C TYR A 53 6.54 -4.45 -3.05
N LEU A 54 5.46 -4.19 -2.30
CA LEU A 54 4.67 -5.24 -1.69
C LEU A 54 3.99 -6.15 -2.72
N PHE A 55 3.53 -5.61 -3.85
CA PHE A 55 3.01 -6.45 -4.94
C PHE A 55 4.08 -7.45 -5.39
N PHE A 56 5.30 -6.99 -5.63
CA PHE A 56 6.38 -7.86 -6.11
C PHE A 56 6.99 -8.78 -5.04
N LEU A 57 6.92 -8.39 -3.77
CA LEU A 57 7.38 -9.19 -2.63
C LEU A 57 6.42 -10.32 -2.27
N PHE A 58 5.10 -10.07 -2.29
CA PHE A 58 4.12 -10.96 -1.67
C PHE A 58 3.02 -11.49 -2.60
N TYR A 59 2.69 -10.84 -3.71
CA TYR A 59 1.56 -11.29 -4.52
C TYR A 59 2.00 -12.44 -5.44
N PRO A 60 1.08 -13.36 -5.80
CA PRO A 60 1.33 -14.31 -6.88
C PRO A 60 1.71 -13.54 -8.16
N ILE A 61 2.76 -13.99 -8.86
CA ILE A 61 3.32 -13.28 -10.03
C ILE A 61 2.25 -13.01 -11.09
N THR A 62 1.35 -13.98 -11.30
CA THR A 62 0.24 -13.89 -12.26
C THR A 62 -0.76 -12.77 -11.97
N LYS A 63 -0.79 -12.24 -10.74
CA LYS A 63 -1.70 -11.15 -10.33
C LYS A 63 -1.05 -9.78 -10.40
N ILE A 64 0.29 -9.70 -10.36
CA ILE A 64 1.04 -8.42 -10.31
C ILE A 64 0.67 -7.48 -11.46
N PRO A 65 0.62 -7.90 -12.74
CA PRO A 65 0.33 -6.98 -13.84
C PRO A 65 -1.02 -6.27 -13.68
N ARG A 66 -2.06 -7.01 -13.28
CA ARG A 66 -3.42 -6.47 -13.10
C ARG A 66 -3.51 -5.49 -11.94
N VAL A 67 -2.88 -5.79 -10.80
CA VAL A 67 -2.95 -4.90 -9.62
C VAL A 67 -2.10 -3.65 -9.80
N LEU A 68 -0.96 -3.77 -10.48
CA LEU A 68 -0.10 -2.63 -10.80
C LEU A 68 -0.77 -1.68 -11.80
N SER A 69 -1.36 -2.22 -12.88
CA SER A 69 -2.08 -1.42 -13.88
C SER A 69 -3.30 -0.72 -13.28
N TYR A 70 -4.07 -1.41 -12.45
CA TYR A 70 -5.18 -0.81 -11.70
C TYR A 70 -4.69 0.31 -10.77
N SER A 71 -3.60 0.09 -10.03
CA SER A 71 -3.00 1.11 -9.16
C SER A 71 -2.56 2.35 -9.94
N LEU A 72 -1.94 2.17 -11.11
CA LEU A 72 -1.52 3.28 -11.97
C LEU A 72 -2.73 4.03 -12.50
N TRP A 73 -3.70 3.32 -13.08
CA TRP A 73 -4.95 3.91 -13.58
C TRP A 73 -5.65 4.77 -12.53
N MET A 74 -5.72 4.30 -11.29
CA MET A 74 -6.32 5.06 -10.20
C MET A 74 -5.55 6.35 -9.89
N GLN A 75 -4.21 6.37 -9.93
CA GLN A 75 -3.47 7.62 -9.73
C GLN A 75 -3.71 8.62 -10.88
N PHE A 76 -3.75 8.14 -12.12
CA PHE A 76 -4.05 8.99 -13.28
C PHE A 76 -5.45 9.58 -13.18
N LYS A 77 -6.47 8.71 -13.05
CA LYS A 77 -7.88 9.09 -12.99
C LYS A 77 -8.20 10.05 -11.85
N THR A 78 -7.65 9.81 -10.65
CA THR A 78 -8.07 10.56 -9.45
C THR A 78 -7.24 11.80 -9.17
N LYS A 79 -6.02 11.91 -9.72
CA LYS A 79 -5.09 13.00 -9.40
C LYS A 79 -4.54 13.68 -10.65
N VAL A 80 -3.89 12.93 -11.54
CA VAL A 80 -3.21 13.53 -12.71
C VAL A 80 -4.22 14.21 -13.63
N PHE A 81 -5.31 13.53 -14.00
CA PHE A 81 -6.37 14.12 -14.83
C PHE A 81 -7.18 15.21 -14.12
N LYS A 82 -6.98 15.38 -12.81
CA LYS A 82 -7.54 16.51 -12.03
C LYS A 82 -6.55 17.68 -11.89
N GLY A 83 -5.44 17.66 -12.64
CA GLY A 83 -4.45 18.75 -12.69
C GLY A 83 -3.28 18.63 -11.72
N ASP A 84 -3.17 17.54 -10.94
CA ASP A 84 -2.04 17.36 -10.01
C ASP A 84 -0.81 16.77 -10.71
N LEU A 85 -0.09 17.60 -11.47
CA LEU A 85 1.12 17.18 -12.23
C LEU A 85 2.29 16.75 -11.34
N LYS A 86 2.33 17.20 -10.08
CA LYS A 86 3.31 16.73 -9.09
C LYS A 86 3.20 15.23 -8.84
N VAL A 87 1.99 14.67 -8.97
CA VAL A 87 1.76 13.23 -8.86
C VAL A 87 2.33 12.49 -10.06
N LEU A 88 2.28 13.05 -11.26
CA LEU A 88 2.89 12.45 -12.45
C LEU A 88 4.40 12.27 -12.25
N GLN A 89 5.08 13.31 -11.73
CA GLN A 89 6.49 13.23 -11.35
C GLN A 89 6.74 12.12 -10.31
N ALA A 90 5.91 12.06 -9.27
CA ALA A 90 6.03 11.03 -8.24
C ALA A 90 5.83 9.60 -8.77
N ILE A 91 4.90 9.40 -9.72
CA ILE A 91 4.68 8.12 -10.40
C ILE A 91 5.93 7.69 -11.18
N PHE A 92 6.47 8.58 -12.00
CA PHE A 92 7.67 8.29 -12.80
C PHE A 92 8.86 7.90 -11.91
N LEU A 93 9.15 8.69 -10.87
CA LEU A 93 10.23 8.40 -9.92
C LEU A 93 10.00 7.08 -9.17
N ALA A 94 8.76 6.77 -8.79
CA ALA A 94 8.44 5.51 -8.12
C ALA A 94 8.59 4.29 -9.04
N LEU A 95 8.33 4.44 -10.35
CA LEU A 95 8.50 3.37 -11.33
C LEU A 95 9.98 3.11 -11.57
N LEU A 96 10.80 4.17 -11.67
CA LEU A 96 12.25 4.04 -11.74
C LEU A 96 12.79 3.33 -10.50
N ASP A 97 12.35 3.74 -9.31
CA ASP A 97 12.70 3.07 -8.06
C ASP A 97 12.31 1.59 -8.05
N LEU A 98 11.18 1.23 -8.64
CA LEU A 98 10.74 -0.17 -8.77
C LEU A 98 11.70 -0.94 -9.66
N VAL A 99 11.92 -0.47 -10.90
CA VAL A 99 12.78 -1.15 -11.88
C VAL A 99 14.19 -1.37 -11.32
N LEU A 100 14.80 -0.32 -10.76
CA LEU A 100 16.15 -0.40 -10.18
C LEU A 100 16.25 -1.40 -9.01
N ASN A 101 15.15 -1.63 -8.28
CA ASN A 101 15.12 -2.49 -7.12
C ASN A 101 14.53 -3.88 -7.38
N ILE A 102 14.05 -4.18 -8.59
CA ILE A 102 13.51 -5.50 -8.95
C ILE A 102 14.45 -6.64 -8.54
N PRO A 103 15.76 -6.62 -8.85
CA PRO A 103 16.65 -7.74 -8.51
C PRO A 103 16.68 -8.04 -7.01
N ARG A 104 16.78 -6.99 -6.19
CA ARG A 104 16.76 -7.09 -4.73
C ARG A 104 15.40 -7.57 -4.21
N ILE A 105 14.30 -7.09 -4.80
CA ILE A 105 12.94 -7.49 -4.43
C ILE A 105 12.70 -8.97 -4.74
N LEU A 106 13.11 -9.44 -5.93
CA LEU A 106 12.94 -10.84 -6.32
C LEU A 106 13.74 -11.76 -5.40
N LYS A 107 15.00 -11.39 -5.08
CA LYS A 107 15.86 -12.16 -4.15
C LYS A 107 15.25 -12.33 -2.76
N ASN A 108 14.52 -11.32 -2.27
CA ASN A 108 13.93 -11.33 -0.92
C ASN A 108 12.41 -11.57 -0.92
N SER A 109 11.86 -12.05 -2.04
CA SER A 109 10.41 -12.25 -2.17
C SER A 109 9.93 -13.42 -1.30
N ASN A 110 8.81 -13.21 -0.61
CA ASN A 110 8.16 -14.22 0.23
C ASN A 110 6.69 -14.36 -0.20
N ARG A 111 6.49 -14.74 -1.47
CA ARG A 111 5.18 -14.70 -2.12
C ARG A 111 4.17 -15.63 -1.46
N LEU A 112 2.92 -15.18 -1.49
CA LEU A 112 1.75 -16.01 -1.25
C LEU A 112 1.48 -16.85 -2.50
N THR A 113 1.09 -18.10 -2.29
CA THR A 113 0.44 -18.92 -3.30
C THR A 113 -0.91 -18.32 -3.68
N THR A 114 -1.48 -18.74 -4.81
CA THR A 114 -2.82 -18.31 -5.22
C THR A 114 -3.88 -18.63 -4.14
N LYS A 115 -3.77 -19.79 -3.49
CA LYS A 115 -4.68 -20.19 -2.41
C LYS A 115 -4.53 -19.28 -1.19
N GLU A 116 -3.30 -19.07 -0.71
CA GLU A 116 -3.01 -18.17 0.40
C GLU A 116 -3.48 -16.74 0.12
N PHE A 117 -3.28 -16.25 -1.09
CA PHE A 117 -3.71 -14.92 -1.50
C PHE A 117 -5.24 -14.75 -1.44
N GLU A 118 -6.00 -15.74 -1.90
CA GLU A 118 -7.46 -15.70 -1.79
C GLU A 118 -7.96 -15.87 -0.35
N VAL A 119 -7.26 -16.63 0.49
CA VAL A 119 -7.55 -16.69 1.93
C VAL A 119 -7.26 -15.35 2.60
N TYR A 120 -6.10 -14.74 2.33
CA TYR A 120 -5.72 -13.44 2.87
C TYR A 120 -6.73 -12.36 2.50
N LYS A 121 -7.23 -12.36 1.24
CA LYS A 121 -8.26 -11.43 0.78
C LYS A 121 -9.62 -11.60 1.46
N LYS A 122 -9.90 -12.78 2.02
CA LYS A 122 -11.15 -13.07 2.75
C LYS A 122 -11.06 -12.74 4.24
N LEU A 123 -9.90 -12.31 4.74
CA LEU A 123 -9.77 -11.82 6.11
C LEU A 123 -10.75 -10.67 6.34
N SER A 124 -11.46 -10.72 7.47
CA SER A 124 -12.44 -9.70 7.83
C SER A 124 -11.78 -8.32 7.95
N ALA A 125 -12.45 -7.29 7.47
CA ALA A 125 -12.05 -5.92 7.73
C ALA A 125 -11.98 -5.65 9.24
N THR A 126 -11.09 -4.74 9.65
CA THR A 126 -11.00 -4.29 11.04
C THR A 126 -12.36 -3.80 11.52
N ARG A 127 -12.84 -4.36 12.64
CA ARG A 127 -14.07 -3.90 13.29
C ARG A 127 -13.78 -2.55 13.95
N LEU A 128 -14.52 -1.52 13.56
CA LEU A 128 -14.52 -0.21 14.22
C LEU A 128 -15.53 -0.25 15.37
N TYR A 129 -15.03 -0.20 16.60
CA TYR A 129 -15.86 -0.22 17.82
C TYR A 129 -16.25 1.18 18.30
N TRP A 130 -15.63 2.23 17.76
CA TRP A 130 -15.90 3.62 18.13
C TRP A 130 -16.93 4.26 17.19
N GLN A 131 -17.92 4.94 17.76
CA GLN A 131 -18.88 5.79 17.05
C GLN A 131 -18.71 7.22 17.56
N PRO A 132 -18.42 8.22 16.70
CA PRO A 132 -18.37 9.60 17.11
C PRO A 132 -19.74 10.06 17.62
N GLU A 133 -19.78 10.74 18.76
CA GLU A 133 -20.95 11.54 19.14
C GLU A 133 -21.15 12.65 18.09
N LYS A 134 -22.42 12.88 17.72
CA LYS A 134 -22.80 13.83 16.67
C LYS A 134 -22.62 15.27 17.10
#